data_AF-A0A478FRL7-F1
#
_entry.id   AF-A0A478FRL7-F1
#
_cell.length_a   1.000
_cell.length_b   1.000
_cell.length_c   1.000
_cell.angle_alpha   90.00
_cell.angle_beta   90.00
_cell.angle_gamma   90.00
#
_symmetry.space_group_name_H-M   'P 1'
#
loop_
_entity.id
_entity.type
_entity.pdbx_description
1 polymer ?
#
loop_
_entity_poly.entity_id
_entity_poly.type
_entity_poly.pdbx_seq_one_letter_code
_entity_poly.pdbx_strand_id
1 'polypeptide(L)'
;MASPAAVGGGVLGAGAIGVGSAYLAGAFGGLDPSEPTRVLLSRDSKFNEGYGTGDKIGKDYGDYLVAPIGENGTGGTKTNNRDWWEWSYKRWHADSKSKSGDLSDEFKSSNQVSKAFSDITSESDSSKALNKVCEVVYKQQKSTITSTGSSPDNPARLKRDLFKYCSVLGEVKTISEVSEETYTTASTYGNLPENTKKFIAVTGNDKFWKVRNDEFYATSDIGEKNKSKASSGSKFETEPKTNSKPSVRDICREAYKSSSSNNTNYPSDDVNKFCTL
;
A
#
# COMPACT_ATOMS: atom_id res chain seq x y z
N MET A 1 16.83 1.27 -53.70
CA MET A 1 17.62 2.44 -53.26
C MET A 1 17.58 2.49 -51.75
N ALA A 2 18.66 2.02 -51.13
CA ALA A 2 18.87 2.06 -49.69
C ALA A 2 19.83 3.19 -49.35
N SER A 3 19.54 3.93 -48.27
CA SER A 3 20.46 4.76 -47.50
C SER A 3 19.71 5.38 -46.29
N PRO A 4 20.40 5.77 -45.20
CA PRO A 4 20.28 5.04 -43.94
C PRO A 4 20.02 5.92 -42.68
N ALA A 5 19.78 5.22 -41.57
CA ALA A 5 20.13 5.50 -40.17
C ALA A 5 19.95 6.91 -39.55
N ALA A 6 19.24 6.93 -38.43
CA ALA A 6 19.65 7.70 -37.26
C ALA A 6 19.43 6.85 -36.00
N VAL A 7 20.53 6.29 -35.49
CA VAL A 7 20.64 5.75 -34.13
C VAL A 7 20.95 6.92 -33.21
N GLY A 8 20.00 7.27 -32.35
CA GLY A 8 20.18 8.28 -31.30
C GLY A 8 20.17 7.58 -29.95
N GLY A 9 21.36 7.38 -29.38
CA GLY A 9 21.54 6.89 -28.02
C GLY A 9 21.05 7.90 -26.99
N GLY A 10 20.48 7.37 -25.91
CA GLY A 10 20.05 8.14 -24.75
C GLY A 10 19.87 7.20 -23.57
N VAL A 11 20.99 6.81 -22.95
CA VAL A 11 21.01 6.22 -21.61
C VAL A 11 20.53 7.29 -20.65
N LEU A 12 19.32 7.14 -20.12
CA LEU A 12 18.90 7.80 -18.89
C LEU A 12 18.72 6.74 -17.82
N GLY A 13 19.65 6.78 -16.86
CA GLY A 13 19.74 5.83 -15.77
C GLY A 13 18.66 6.03 -14.70
N ALA A 14 18.55 4.97 -13.89
CA ALA A 14 17.88 4.90 -12.59
C ALA A 14 16.42 5.38 -12.57
N GLY A 15 15.52 4.43 -12.84
CA GLY A 15 14.08 4.61 -12.77
C GLY A 15 13.61 5.05 -11.38
N ALA A 16 13.16 6.30 -11.32
CA ALA A 16 12.04 6.63 -10.45
C ALA A 16 10.81 6.01 -11.09
N ILE A 17 10.26 4.95 -10.49
CA ILE A 17 8.90 4.49 -10.83
C ILE A 17 7.96 5.57 -10.29
N GLY A 18 7.80 6.64 -11.08
CA GLY A 18 6.77 7.65 -10.88
C GLY A 18 5.44 7.00 -11.22
N VAL A 19 4.80 6.37 -10.25
CA VAL A 19 3.40 5.95 -10.34
C VAL A 19 2.56 7.25 -10.26
N GLY A 20 2.59 8.02 -11.33
CA GLY A 20 1.73 9.17 -11.56
C GLY A 20 0.49 8.67 -12.27
N SER A 21 -0.64 8.57 -11.57
CA SER A 21 -1.89 8.15 -12.19
C SER A 21 -3.04 9.06 -11.84
N ALA A 22 -3.46 9.82 -12.85
CA ALA A 22 -4.63 10.66 -12.87
C ALA A 22 -5.90 9.81 -13.06
N TYR A 23 -6.41 9.11 -12.04
CA TYR A 23 -7.67 8.35 -12.17
C TYR A 23 -8.49 8.22 -10.86
N LEU A 24 -8.42 9.20 -9.95
CA LEU A 24 -9.15 9.14 -8.67
C LEU A 24 -10.26 10.20 -8.55
N ALA A 25 -10.86 10.64 -9.66
CA ALA A 25 -11.92 11.66 -9.65
C ALA A 25 -13.25 11.19 -9.00
N GLY A 26 -13.45 9.90 -8.75
CA GLY A 26 -14.72 9.36 -8.25
C GLY A 26 -14.79 9.06 -6.73
N ALA A 27 -13.66 8.76 -6.08
CA ALA A 27 -13.64 8.29 -4.68
C ALA A 27 -13.22 9.38 -3.67
N PHE A 28 -12.76 10.54 -4.16
CA PHE A 28 -12.28 11.64 -3.32
C PHE A 28 -13.01 12.90 -3.76
N GLY A 29 -14.08 13.27 -3.04
CA GLY A 29 -15.00 14.35 -3.41
C GLY A 29 -14.33 15.70 -3.66
N GLY A 30 -13.85 15.91 -4.89
CA GLY A 30 -13.33 17.19 -5.39
C GLY A 30 -11.95 17.63 -4.88
N LEU A 31 -11.19 16.79 -4.16
CA LEU A 31 -9.87 17.17 -3.65
C LEU A 31 -8.75 16.73 -4.61
N ASP A 32 -8.22 17.70 -5.37
CA ASP A 32 -6.96 17.73 -6.14
C ASP A 32 -6.56 16.43 -6.90
N PRO A 33 -6.74 16.35 -8.23
CA PRO A 33 -6.78 15.08 -8.97
C PRO A 33 -5.43 14.39 -9.21
N SER A 34 -4.29 14.96 -8.81
CA SER A 34 -2.98 14.32 -8.98
C SER A 34 -2.24 14.18 -7.65
N GLU A 35 -2.08 12.94 -7.19
CA GLU A 35 -1.21 12.60 -6.05
C GLU A 35 0.23 13.10 -6.34
N PRO A 36 0.83 13.90 -5.44
CA PRO A 36 2.19 14.42 -5.63
C PRO A 36 3.25 13.30 -5.73
N THR A 37 4.37 13.61 -6.38
CA THR A 37 5.56 12.77 -6.35
C THR A 37 6.03 12.57 -4.91
N ARG A 38 6.50 11.37 -4.59
CA ARG A 38 6.95 11.02 -3.24
C ARG A 38 8.09 10.01 -3.25
N VAL A 39 8.85 10.02 -2.16
CA VAL A 39 9.87 9.04 -1.80
C VAL A 39 9.26 8.04 -0.82
N LEU A 40 9.40 6.75 -1.11
CA LEU A 40 8.96 5.66 -0.22
C LEU A 40 9.92 5.49 0.96
N LEU A 41 9.41 4.96 2.07
CA LEU A 41 10.14 4.76 3.31
C LEU A 41 11.36 3.83 3.09
N SER A 42 11.23 2.78 2.28
CA SER A 42 12.35 1.89 1.93
C SER A 42 13.49 2.58 1.17
N ARG A 43 13.25 3.78 0.64
CA ARG A 43 14.25 4.60 -0.06
C ARG A 43 14.84 5.69 0.84
N ASP A 44 14.38 5.80 2.09
CA ASP A 44 14.93 6.70 3.08
C ASP A 44 16.36 6.27 3.45
N SER A 45 17.28 7.24 3.52
CA SER A 45 18.70 6.99 3.85
C SER A 45 18.87 6.32 5.21
N LYS A 46 17.92 6.54 6.14
CA LYS A 46 17.89 5.99 7.49
C LYS A 46 16.97 4.79 7.62
N PHE A 47 16.56 4.18 6.51
CA PHE A 47 15.62 3.06 6.51
C PHE A 47 16.08 1.94 7.45
N ASN A 48 17.31 1.47 7.25
CA ASN A 48 17.88 0.34 8.01
C ASN A 48 18.09 0.66 9.50
N GLU A 49 18.35 1.92 9.85
CA GLU A 49 18.59 2.34 11.23
C GLU A 49 17.26 2.50 12.01
N GLY A 50 16.26 3.13 11.39
CA GLY A 50 15.01 3.48 12.06
C GLY A 50 13.92 2.42 11.96
N TYR A 51 13.83 1.74 10.81
CA TYR A 51 12.61 1.05 10.39
C TYR A 51 12.85 -0.40 9.96
N GLY A 52 13.99 -0.71 9.35
CA GLY A 52 14.30 -2.01 8.73
C GLY A 52 14.69 -3.15 9.69
N THR A 53 14.58 -2.94 11.00
CA THR A 53 14.98 -3.91 12.04
C THR A 53 13.80 -4.45 12.85
N GLY A 54 13.92 -5.68 13.35
CA GLY A 54 12.89 -6.33 14.17
C GLY A 54 11.61 -6.65 13.38
N ASP A 55 10.47 -6.62 14.05
CA ASP A 55 9.13 -6.84 13.48
C ASP A 55 8.35 -5.51 13.36
N LYS A 56 9.05 -4.43 13.00
CA LYS A 56 8.47 -3.10 12.87
C LYS A 56 7.57 -3.00 11.63
N ILE A 57 6.53 -2.19 11.73
CA ILE A 57 5.64 -1.85 10.61
C ILE A 57 6.43 -1.32 9.40
N GLY A 58 7.40 -0.43 9.65
CA GLY A 58 8.21 0.19 8.61
C GLY A 58 9.07 -0.81 7.83
N LYS A 59 9.50 -1.92 8.44
CA LYS A 59 10.27 -2.98 7.77
C LYS A 59 9.42 -3.69 6.72
N ASP A 60 8.23 -4.15 7.12
CA ASP A 60 7.39 -5.00 6.30
C ASP A 60 6.64 -4.22 5.21
N TYR A 61 6.36 -2.94 5.46
CA TYR A 61 5.56 -2.11 4.55
C TYR A 61 6.34 -0.92 3.98
N GLY A 62 7.66 -0.88 4.14
CA GLY A 62 8.50 0.25 3.72
C GLY A 62 8.39 0.62 2.23
N ASP A 63 8.12 -0.36 1.37
CA ASP A 63 7.90 -0.16 -0.07
C ASP A 63 6.53 0.48 -0.41
N TYR A 64 5.66 0.63 0.58
CA TYR A 64 4.33 1.22 0.43
C TYR A 64 4.16 2.50 1.23
N LEU A 65 4.89 2.63 2.33
CA LEU A 65 4.84 3.78 3.23
C LEU A 65 5.63 4.95 2.66
N VAL A 66 5.15 6.17 2.88
CA VAL A 66 5.82 7.40 2.42
C VAL A 66 6.84 7.83 3.47
N ALA A 67 8.05 8.17 3.05
CA ALA A 67 9.10 8.62 3.95
C ALA A 67 8.68 9.94 4.66
N PRO A 68 8.96 10.11 5.96
CA PRO A 68 8.52 11.29 6.70
C PRO A 68 9.07 12.61 6.15
N ILE A 69 10.31 12.60 5.65
CA ILE A 69 10.97 13.78 5.08
C ILE A 69 11.10 13.68 3.57
N GLY A 70 11.53 12.52 3.06
CA GLY A 70 11.92 12.34 1.66
C GLY A 70 13.37 12.75 1.44
N GLU A 71 14.23 11.78 1.16
CA GLU A 71 15.62 12.01 0.76
C GLU A 71 15.98 11.03 -0.35
N ASN A 72 16.14 11.53 -1.57
CA ASN A 72 17.20 11.15 -2.50
C ASN A 72 17.07 11.99 -3.78
N GLY A 73 17.87 13.06 -3.86
CA GLY A 73 18.36 13.55 -5.14
C GLY A 73 19.88 13.51 -5.12
N THR A 74 20.47 12.83 -6.09
CA THR A 74 21.89 12.95 -6.39
C THR A 74 22.15 14.39 -6.85
N GLY A 75 23.15 15.08 -6.27
CA GLY A 75 23.46 16.47 -6.66
C GLY A 75 22.79 17.58 -5.83
N GLY A 76 22.30 17.29 -4.62
CA GLY A 76 21.90 18.31 -3.65
C GLY A 76 20.45 18.80 -3.75
N THR A 77 19.64 18.26 -4.66
CA THR A 77 18.19 18.56 -4.74
C THR A 77 17.43 17.62 -3.82
N LYS A 78 16.90 18.12 -2.70
CA LYS A 78 16.06 17.33 -1.79
C LYS A 78 14.63 17.25 -2.34
N THR A 79 14.22 16.09 -2.85
CA THR A 79 12.79 15.81 -3.01
C THR A 79 12.22 15.55 -1.62
N ASN A 80 11.72 16.62 -0.99
CA ASN A 80 10.96 16.45 0.24
C ASN A 80 9.56 15.92 -0.10
N ASN A 81 8.98 15.14 0.80
CA ASN A 81 7.63 14.63 0.65
C ASN A 81 6.57 15.65 1.11
N ARG A 82 6.94 16.94 1.24
CA ARG A 82 6.06 17.96 1.83
C ARG A 82 4.73 18.03 1.10
N ASP A 83 4.75 18.15 -0.23
CA ASP A 83 3.54 18.26 -1.04
C ASP A 83 2.65 17.04 -0.89
N TRP A 84 3.24 15.83 -0.82
CA TRP A 84 2.49 14.60 -0.58
C TRP A 84 1.84 14.59 0.81
N TRP A 85 2.56 15.04 1.84
CA TRP A 85 2.04 15.15 3.20
C TRP A 85 0.93 16.20 3.31
N GLU A 86 1.04 17.33 2.61
CA GLU A 86 -0.02 18.34 2.50
C GLU A 86 -1.26 17.79 1.80
N TRP A 87 -1.06 17.04 0.70
CA TRP A 87 -2.13 16.34 0.00
C TRP A 87 -2.83 15.30 0.90
N SER A 88 -2.06 14.49 1.62
CA SER A 88 -2.59 13.48 2.54
C SER A 88 -3.32 14.10 3.73
N TYR A 89 -2.77 15.20 4.27
CA TYR A 89 -3.39 15.95 5.36
C TYR A 89 -4.75 16.53 4.98
N LYS A 90 -4.94 17.01 3.75
CA LYS A 90 -6.28 17.47 3.29
C LYS A 90 -7.32 16.35 3.40
N ARG A 91 -6.94 15.11 3.07
CA ARG A 91 -7.80 13.91 3.19
C ARG A 91 -8.09 13.59 4.66
N TRP A 92 -7.04 13.49 5.47
CA TRP A 92 -7.17 13.28 6.91
C TRP A 92 -8.05 14.34 7.58
N HIS A 93 -7.85 15.61 7.23
CA HIS A 93 -8.59 16.74 7.81
C HIS A 93 -10.08 16.73 7.42
N ALA A 94 -10.42 16.27 6.21
CA ALA A 94 -11.82 16.06 5.82
C ALA A 94 -12.48 14.92 6.60
N ASP A 95 -11.76 13.80 6.75
CA ASP A 95 -12.23 12.65 7.54
C ASP A 95 -12.33 12.99 9.04
N SER A 96 -11.37 13.75 9.59
CA SER A 96 -11.35 14.10 11.01
C SER A 96 -12.46 15.06 11.43
N LYS A 97 -12.99 15.86 10.49
CA LYS A 97 -14.19 16.69 10.70
C LYS A 97 -15.49 15.88 10.69
N SER A 98 -15.56 14.84 9.86
CA SER A 98 -16.79 14.09 9.61
C SER A 98 -16.90 12.81 10.42
N LYS A 99 -15.78 12.25 10.88
CA LYS A 99 -15.65 10.91 11.47
C LYS A 99 -14.64 10.87 12.62
N SER A 100 -14.58 11.91 13.45
CA SER A 100 -13.59 12.01 14.54
C SER A 100 -13.57 10.81 15.49
N GLY A 101 -14.73 10.16 15.71
CA GLY A 101 -14.86 8.95 16.52
C GLY A 101 -14.34 7.67 15.87
N ASP A 102 -14.21 7.65 14.54
CA ASP A 102 -13.80 6.46 13.78
C ASP A 102 -12.30 6.40 13.53
N LEU A 103 -11.54 7.46 13.80
CA LEU A 103 -10.08 7.48 13.65
C LEU A 103 -9.39 6.69 14.77
N SER A 104 -8.23 6.11 14.46
CA SER A 104 -7.38 5.51 15.49
C SER A 104 -6.85 6.57 16.44
N ASP A 105 -6.46 6.15 17.64
CA ASP A 105 -5.99 7.06 18.69
C ASP A 105 -4.82 7.94 18.21
N GLU A 106 -3.94 7.38 17.40
CA GLU A 106 -2.78 8.03 16.74
C GLU A 106 -3.18 9.18 15.80
N PHE A 107 -4.35 9.10 15.17
CA PHE A 107 -4.81 10.04 14.16
C PHE A 107 -5.93 10.97 14.63
N LYS A 108 -6.33 10.93 15.91
CA LYS A 108 -7.40 11.79 16.44
C LYS A 108 -7.01 13.28 16.46
N SER A 109 -7.95 14.12 16.02
CA SER A 109 -7.75 15.56 15.79
C SER A 109 -7.55 16.40 17.04
N SER A 110 -8.08 15.99 18.19
CA SER A 110 -8.15 16.87 19.36
C SER A 110 -6.80 17.17 19.99
N ASN A 111 -5.76 16.35 19.77
CA ASN A 111 -4.42 16.59 20.34
C ASN A 111 -3.22 16.07 19.51
N GLN A 112 -3.41 15.27 18.45
CA GLN A 112 -2.30 14.50 17.86
C GLN A 112 -1.89 14.92 16.45
N VAL A 113 -2.78 15.47 15.62
CA VAL A 113 -2.42 15.93 14.27
C VAL A 113 -2.91 17.37 14.06
N SER A 114 -2.00 18.34 13.97
CA SER A 114 -2.31 19.77 13.84
C SER A 114 -1.85 20.39 12.54
N LYS A 115 -0.91 19.76 11.84
CA LYS A 115 -0.37 20.23 10.55
C LYS A 115 0.06 19.07 9.67
N ALA A 116 0.24 19.33 8.38
CA ALA A 116 0.62 18.30 7.42
C ALA A 116 2.06 17.80 7.60
N PHE A 117 3.00 18.74 7.73
CA PHE A 117 4.42 18.46 7.62
C PHE A 117 5.24 19.21 8.66
N SER A 118 6.29 18.56 9.15
CA SER A 118 7.35 19.16 9.96
C SER A 118 8.69 18.49 9.64
N ASP A 119 9.70 19.31 9.36
CA ASP A 119 11.11 18.93 9.25
C ASP A 119 11.88 19.09 10.56
N ILE A 120 11.27 19.71 11.57
CA ILE A 120 11.84 19.90 12.91
C ILE A 120 11.95 18.56 13.65
N THR A 121 13.11 18.33 14.28
CA THR A 121 13.43 17.13 15.07
C THR A 121 13.22 17.29 16.58
N SER A 122 12.91 18.49 17.09
CA SER A 122 12.71 18.81 18.51
C SER A 122 11.23 18.83 18.95
N GLU A 123 10.96 18.41 20.20
CA GLU A 123 9.77 17.62 20.64
C GLU A 123 8.48 18.37 21.08
N SER A 124 8.39 19.70 20.98
CA SER A 124 7.17 20.47 21.30
C SER A 124 5.90 20.13 20.50
N ASP A 125 5.90 20.70 19.29
CA ASP A 125 4.77 20.75 18.36
C ASP A 125 5.09 20.06 17.03
N SER A 126 6.33 19.59 16.85
CA SER A 126 6.76 18.83 15.66
C SER A 126 6.14 17.43 15.64
N SER A 127 5.91 16.83 16.80
CA SER A 127 5.28 15.52 16.99
C SER A 127 3.86 15.46 16.44
N LYS A 128 3.19 16.62 16.29
CA LYS A 128 1.81 16.72 15.80
C LYS A 128 1.67 16.93 14.30
N ALA A 129 2.76 16.88 13.53
CA ALA A 129 2.66 16.87 12.09
C ALA A 129 2.29 15.47 11.58
N LEU A 130 1.43 15.36 10.57
CA LEU A 130 0.99 14.06 10.03
C LEU A 130 2.19 13.17 9.63
N ASN A 131 3.21 13.75 8.99
CA ASN A 131 4.42 13.01 8.63
C ASN A 131 5.16 12.42 9.84
N LYS A 132 5.12 13.12 10.99
CA LYS A 132 5.72 12.66 12.26
C LYS A 132 4.86 11.65 13.00
N VAL A 133 3.54 11.80 12.96
CA VAL A 133 2.62 10.77 13.46
C VAL A 133 2.82 9.46 12.71
N CYS A 134 2.85 9.50 11.38
CA CYS A 134 3.16 8.32 10.58
C CYS A 134 4.55 7.75 10.90
N GLU A 135 5.57 8.60 11.06
CA GLU A 135 6.92 8.16 11.48
C GLU A 135 6.91 7.35 12.80
N VAL A 136 6.15 7.82 13.79
CA VAL A 136 5.98 7.11 15.07
C VAL A 136 5.32 5.76 14.86
N VAL A 137 4.26 5.69 14.05
CA VAL A 137 3.57 4.43 13.73
C VAL A 137 4.50 3.45 13.02
N TYR A 138 5.33 3.91 12.08
CA TYR A 138 6.27 3.03 11.35
C TYR A 138 7.27 2.32 12.27
N LYS A 139 7.58 2.93 13.42
CA LYS A 139 8.52 2.39 14.41
C LYS A 139 7.85 1.42 15.41
N GLN A 140 6.52 1.32 15.39
CA GLN A 140 5.78 0.35 16.22
C GLN A 140 5.93 -1.08 15.69
N GLN A 141 5.64 -2.06 16.55
CA GLN A 141 5.59 -3.47 16.18
C GLN A 141 4.40 -3.76 15.26
N LYS A 142 4.56 -4.64 14.28
CA LYS A 142 3.51 -5.05 13.33
C LYS A 142 2.24 -5.60 14.01
N SER A 143 2.38 -6.21 15.18
CA SER A 143 1.24 -6.69 15.95
C SER A 143 0.26 -5.58 16.35
N THR A 144 0.67 -4.30 16.39
CA THR A 144 -0.22 -3.18 16.77
C THR A 144 -1.29 -2.88 15.73
N ILE A 145 -1.11 -3.31 14.48
CA ILE A 145 -2.09 -3.14 13.38
C ILE A 145 -2.82 -4.44 13.01
N THR A 146 -2.66 -5.49 13.82
CA THR A 146 -3.34 -6.78 13.61
C THR A 146 -4.59 -6.83 14.50
N SER A 147 -5.78 -6.82 13.89
CA SER A 147 -7.03 -6.84 14.65
C SER A 147 -7.24 -8.16 15.39
N THR A 148 -7.78 -8.07 16.62
CA THR A 148 -8.06 -9.24 17.47
C THR A 148 -9.42 -9.88 17.19
N GLY A 149 -10.25 -9.27 16.33
CA GLY A 149 -11.47 -9.89 15.81
C GLY A 149 -12.80 -9.31 16.29
N SER A 150 -12.84 -8.06 16.77
CA SER A 150 -14.10 -7.34 17.01
C SER A 150 -14.03 -5.96 16.34
N SER A 151 -15.00 -5.67 15.48
CA SER A 151 -15.06 -4.44 14.69
C SER A 151 -15.62 -3.24 15.49
N PRO A 152 -15.06 -2.02 15.33
CA PRO A 152 -13.66 -1.73 15.06
C PRO A 152 -12.90 -1.49 16.37
N ASP A 153 -11.89 -2.32 16.64
CA ASP A 153 -10.88 -2.07 17.67
C ASP A 153 -9.86 -1.00 17.18
N ASN A 154 -9.03 -0.46 18.09
CA ASN A 154 -8.01 0.52 17.69
C ASN A 154 -7.01 -0.05 16.66
N PRO A 155 -6.54 -1.31 16.75
CA PRO A 155 -5.67 -1.90 15.73
C PRO A 155 -6.25 -1.88 14.31
N ALA A 156 -7.53 -2.22 14.13
CA ALA A 156 -8.18 -2.15 12.83
C ALA A 156 -8.24 -0.70 12.31
N ARG A 157 -8.61 0.25 13.17
CA ARG A 157 -8.61 1.69 12.80
C ARG A 157 -7.20 2.17 12.44
N LEU A 158 -6.19 1.79 13.21
CA LEU A 158 -4.81 2.19 13.00
C LEU A 158 -4.27 1.66 11.66
N LYS A 159 -4.52 0.38 11.36
CA LYS A 159 -4.20 -0.20 10.05
C LYS A 159 -4.82 0.61 8.91
N ARG A 160 -6.12 0.86 9.00
CA ARG A 160 -6.88 1.60 7.98
C ARG A 160 -6.30 3.01 7.80
N ASP A 161 -6.08 3.75 8.89
CA ASP A 161 -5.59 5.13 8.86
C ASP A 161 -4.13 5.21 8.41
N LEU A 162 -3.29 4.26 8.83
CA LEU A 162 -1.91 4.09 8.35
C LEU A 162 -1.86 3.98 6.83
N PHE A 163 -2.60 3.03 6.24
CA PHE A 163 -2.54 2.86 4.78
C PHE A 163 -3.22 4.03 4.05
N LYS A 164 -4.32 4.56 4.61
CA LYS A 164 -5.05 5.67 4.00
C LYS A 164 -4.24 6.96 3.93
N TYR A 165 -3.52 7.31 5.00
CA TYR A 165 -2.85 8.62 5.14
C TYR A 165 -1.32 8.57 5.06
N CYS A 166 -0.71 7.41 5.27
CA CYS A 166 0.76 7.29 5.29
C CYS A 166 1.31 6.44 4.14
N SER A 167 0.45 5.84 3.30
CA SER A 167 0.88 4.92 2.24
C SER A 167 0.38 5.31 0.85
N VAL A 168 1.05 4.76 -0.15
CA VAL A 168 0.64 4.84 -1.55
C VAL A 168 -0.49 3.87 -1.89
N LEU A 169 -0.89 2.97 -0.99
CA LEU A 169 -1.95 1.98 -1.23
C LEU A 169 -3.35 2.55 -1.03
N GLY A 170 -3.48 3.68 -0.31
CA GLY A 170 -4.78 4.23 0.06
C GLY A 170 -5.44 3.41 1.17
N GLU A 171 -6.76 3.53 1.32
CA GLU A 171 -7.49 2.72 2.30
C GLU A 171 -7.45 1.24 1.88
N VAL A 172 -7.02 0.36 2.79
CA VAL A 172 -6.90 -1.08 2.55
C VAL A 172 -7.77 -1.85 3.55
N LYS A 173 -8.76 -2.58 3.04
CA LYS A 173 -9.72 -3.38 3.79
C LYS A 173 -9.55 -4.86 3.49
N THR A 174 -9.65 -5.70 4.51
CA THR A 174 -9.73 -7.15 4.34
C THR A 174 -11.15 -7.61 4.06
N ILE A 175 -11.32 -8.88 3.68
CA ILE A 175 -12.64 -9.49 3.44
C ILE A 175 -13.57 -9.25 4.64
N SER A 176 -13.09 -9.46 5.87
CA SER A 176 -13.89 -9.24 7.10
C SER A 176 -14.31 -7.78 7.33
N GLU A 177 -13.67 -6.83 6.65
CA GLU A 177 -13.93 -5.38 6.79
C GLU A 177 -14.90 -4.86 5.71
N VAL A 178 -15.32 -5.71 4.74
CA VAL A 178 -16.22 -5.34 3.65
C VAL A 178 -17.48 -6.21 3.70
N SER A 179 -18.60 -5.61 4.12
CA SER A 179 -19.86 -6.32 4.30
C SER A 179 -20.45 -6.89 3.02
N GLU A 180 -20.20 -6.28 1.86
CA GLU A 180 -20.68 -6.81 0.57
C GLU A 180 -19.87 -8.00 0.07
N GLU A 181 -18.72 -8.31 0.69
CA GLU A 181 -17.81 -9.35 0.24
C GLU A 181 -17.89 -10.59 1.12
N THR A 182 -18.83 -11.47 0.79
CA THR A 182 -19.07 -12.71 1.54
C THR A 182 -18.73 -13.95 0.72
N TYR A 183 -17.98 -14.87 1.31
CA TYR A 183 -17.72 -16.21 0.78
C TYR A 183 -18.42 -17.23 1.68
N THR A 184 -19.47 -17.88 1.19
CA THR A 184 -20.35 -18.72 2.03
C THR A 184 -20.00 -20.21 2.00
N THR A 185 -19.29 -20.67 0.98
CA THR A 185 -18.89 -22.06 0.85
C THR A 185 -17.88 -22.42 1.94
N ALA A 186 -18.17 -23.45 2.73
CA ALA A 186 -17.26 -23.94 3.76
C ALA A 186 -15.90 -24.36 3.14
N SER A 187 -14.82 -24.17 3.90
CA SER A 187 -13.45 -24.56 3.51
C SER A 187 -12.88 -23.89 2.27
N THR A 188 -13.45 -22.77 1.79
CA THR A 188 -12.79 -21.95 0.77
C THR A 188 -11.79 -20.99 1.41
N TYR A 189 -10.79 -20.56 0.66
CA TYR A 189 -9.82 -19.56 1.12
C TYR A 189 -10.50 -18.32 1.70
N GLY A 190 -11.52 -17.79 1.03
CA GLY A 190 -12.21 -16.56 1.42
C GLY A 190 -13.18 -16.69 2.59
N ASN A 191 -13.52 -17.91 3.03
CA ASN A 191 -14.44 -18.14 4.15
C ASN A 191 -13.70 -18.54 5.45
N LEU A 192 -12.42 -18.91 5.37
CA LEU A 192 -11.65 -19.29 6.55
C LEU A 192 -11.41 -18.07 7.47
N PRO A 193 -11.72 -18.14 8.78
CA PRO A 193 -11.61 -17.00 9.71
C PRO A 193 -10.20 -16.37 9.78
N GLU A 194 -9.15 -17.17 9.68
CA GLU A 194 -7.76 -16.72 9.63
C GLU A 194 -7.43 -15.98 8.33
N ASN A 195 -8.14 -16.29 7.25
CA ASN A 195 -7.93 -15.71 5.94
C ASN A 195 -8.73 -14.41 5.75
N THR A 196 -9.98 -14.37 6.22
CA THR A 196 -10.84 -13.19 6.09
C THR A 196 -10.26 -11.93 6.74
N LYS A 197 -9.43 -12.10 7.78
CA LYS A 197 -8.74 -11.02 8.49
C LYS A 197 -7.43 -10.55 7.84
N LYS A 198 -6.88 -11.31 6.89
CA LYS A 198 -5.57 -11.02 6.26
C LYS A 198 -5.68 -10.74 4.76
N PHE A 199 -6.59 -11.42 4.06
CA PHE A 199 -6.79 -11.27 2.64
C PHE A 199 -7.49 -9.97 2.33
N ILE A 200 -6.96 -9.25 1.35
CA ILE A 200 -7.49 -7.96 0.93
C ILE A 200 -8.79 -8.20 0.16
N ALA A 201 -9.84 -7.48 0.54
CA ALA A 201 -11.12 -7.57 -0.15
C ALA A 201 -10.95 -7.17 -1.62
N VAL A 202 -11.57 -7.91 -2.53
CA VAL A 202 -11.61 -7.51 -3.94
C VAL A 202 -12.44 -6.25 -4.12
N THR A 203 -13.31 -5.87 -3.20
CA THR A 203 -14.18 -4.68 -3.31
C THR A 203 -13.60 -3.50 -2.53
N GLY A 204 -13.65 -2.28 -3.11
CA GLY A 204 -13.26 -1.04 -2.42
C GLY A 204 -11.76 -0.78 -2.25
N ASN A 205 -10.89 -1.66 -2.75
CA ASN A 205 -9.42 -1.59 -2.61
C ASN A 205 -8.71 -1.27 -3.94
N ASP A 206 -9.30 -0.41 -4.79
CA ASP A 206 -8.84 -0.25 -6.18
C ASP A 206 -7.38 0.22 -6.29
N LYS A 207 -6.94 1.12 -5.40
CA LYS A 207 -5.55 1.62 -5.41
C LYS A 207 -4.55 0.52 -5.01
N PHE A 208 -4.86 -0.30 -4.00
CA PHE A 208 -4.07 -1.47 -3.67
C PHE A 208 -3.96 -2.44 -4.85
N TRP A 209 -5.10 -2.82 -5.44
CA TRP A 209 -5.11 -3.79 -6.53
C TRP A 209 -4.37 -3.31 -7.76
N LYS A 210 -4.42 -2.01 -8.04
CA LYS A 210 -3.61 -1.40 -9.09
C LYS A 210 -2.12 -1.54 -8.80
N VAL A 211 -1.65 -1.10 -7.63
CA VAL A 211 -0.24 -1.21 -7.24
C VAL A 211 0.22 -2.66 -7.30
N ARG A 212 -0.57 -3.59 -6.76
CA ARG A 212 -0.25 -5.02 -6.80
C ARG A 212 -0.18 -5.57 -8.23
N ASN A 213 -1.04 -5.10 -9.13
CA ASN A 213 -1.01 -5.50 -10.53
C ASN A 213 0.24 -4.96 -11.25
N ASP A 214 0.66 -3.74 -10.95
CA ASP A 214 1.88 -3.13 -11.48
C ASP A 214 3.13 -3.90 -11.00
N GLU A 215 3.20 -4.29 -9.72
CA GLU A 215 4.26 -5.13 -9.16
C GLU A 215 4.31 -6.52 -9.81
N PHE A 216 3.14 -7.15 -9.93
CA PHE A 216 3.00 -8.49 -10.46
C PHE A 216 3.46 -8.59 -11.91
N TYR A 217 3.15 -7.57 -12.72
CA TYR A 217 3.51 -7.53 -14.14
C TYR A 217 4.77 -6.72 -14.45
N ALA A 218 5.51 -6.29 -13.43
CA ALA A 218 6.77 -5.58 -13.63
C ALA A 218 7.75 -6.44 -14.45
N THR A 219 8.41 -5.79 -15.42
CA THR A 219 9.33 -6.46 -16.36
C THR A 219 10.68 -6.79 -15.74
N SER A 220 11.06 -6.10 -14.67
CA SER A 220 12.21 -6.45 -13.83
C SER A 220 11.75 -7.34 -12.67
N ASP A 221 12.67 -8.12 -12.12
CA ASP A 221 12.45 -8.88 -10.89
C ASP A 221 12.37 -7.92 -9.69
N ILE A 222 11.26 -7.19 -9.58
CA ILE A 222 11.02 -6.20 -8.52
C ILE A 222 10.34 -6.89 -7.33
N GLY A 223 11.08 -7.78 -6.68
CA GLY A 223 10.71 -8.33 -5.37
C GLY A 223 9.65 -9.43 -5.38
N GLU A 224 9.21 -9.78 -4.18
CA GLU A 224 8.43 -10.99 -3.90
C GLU A 224 7.04 -11.01 -4.54
N LYS A 225 6.49 -9.85 -4.92
CA LYS A 225 5.14 -9.76 -5.50
C LYS A 225 5.13 -9.88 -7.03
N ASN A 226 6.29 -10.12 -7.66
CA ASN A 226 6.39 -10.32 -9.10
C ASN A 226 5.82 -11.68 -9.54
N LYS A 227 5.19 -11.74 -10.72
CA LYS A 227 4.64 -12.97 -11.31
C LYS A 227 5.67 -14.10 -11.42
N SER A 228 6.94 -13.78 -11.70
CA SER A 228 8.01 -14.78 -11.78
C SER A 228 8.29 -15.52 -10.46
N LYS A 229 7.75 -15.02 -9.34
CA LYS A 229 7.83 -15.64 -8.01
C LYS A 229 6.62 -16.54 -7.71
N ALA A 230 5.67 -16.67 -8.63
CA ALA A 230 4.56 -17.59 -8.50
C ALA A 230 5.06 -19.05 -8.62
N SER A 231 4.36 -19.95 -7.94
CA SER A 231 4.66 -21.38 -8.01
C SER A 231 4.37 -21.92 -9.42
N SER A 232 5.22 -22.83 -9.91
CA SER A 232 5.05 -23.38 -11.25
C SER A 232 3.75 -24.16 -11.40
N GLY A 233 3.02 -23.93 -12.49
CA GLY A 233 1.71 -24.49 -12.78
C GLY A 233 0.55 -23.79 -12.07
N SER A 234 0.80 -22.86 -11.14
CA SER A 234 -0.27 -22.17 -10.44
C SER A 234 -1.02 -21.21 -11.35
N LYS A 235 -2.23 -20.80 -10.96
CA LYS A 235 -3.00 -19.79 -11.69
C LYS A 235 -2.31 -18.43 -11.69
N PHE A 236 -1.49 -18.12 -10.68
CA PHE A 236 -0.68 -16.90 -10.69
C PHE A 236 0.42 -16.95 -11.77
N GLU A 237 0.98 -18.13 -12.08
CA GLU A 237 1.93 -18.27 -13.18
C GLU A 237 1.23 -18.42 -14.56
N THR A 238 0.18 -19.23 -14.63
CA THR A 238 -0.33 -19.79 -15.90
C THR A 238 -1.56 -19.08 -16.47
N GLU A 239 -2.26 -18.23 -15.69
CA GLU A 239 -3.43 -17.49 -16.17
C GLU A 239 -3.12 -16.76 -17.50
N PRO A 240 -4.01 -16.89 -18.50
CA PRO A 240 -3.62 -16.92 -19.90
C PRO A 240 -3.21 -15.56 -20.46
N LYS A 241 -2.32 -15.61 -21.46
CA LYS A 241 -2.02 -14.53 -22.42
C LYS A 241 -3.21 -14.28 -23.36
N THR A 242 -4.44 -14.17 -22.86
CA THR A 242 -5.51 -13.60 -23.68
C THR A 242 -5.25 -12.10 -23.85
N ASN A 243 -5.92 -11.46 -24.82
CA ASN A 243 -5.66 -10.07 -25.21
C ASN A 243 -5.80 -9.03 -24.08
N SER A 244 -6.27 -9.44 -22.89
CA SER A 244 -6.18 -8.71 -21.63
C SER A 244 -5.52 -9.58 -20.57
N LYS A 245 -4.38 -9.15 -20.01
CA LYS A 245 -3.77 -9.80 -18.84
C LYS A 245 -4.79 -9.79 -17.69
N PRO A 246 -5.12 -10.93 -17.07
CA PRO A 246 -6.06 -10.96 -15.96
C PRO A 246 -5.51 -10.15 -14.79
N SER A 247 -6.35 -9.40 -14.07
CA SER A 247 -5.83 -8.61 -12.95
C SER A 247 -5.51 -9.53 -11.76
N VAL A 248 -4.51 -9.19 -10.95
CA VAL A 248 -4.22 -9.95 -9.71
C VAL A 248 -5.46 -10.03 -8.81
N ARG A 249 -6.27 -8.97 -8.81
CA ARG A 249 -7.57 -8.90 -8.13
C ARG A 249 -8.52 -10.03 -8.57
N ASP A 250 -8.59 -10.31 -9.87
CA ASP A 250 -9.45 -11.35 -10.40
C ASP A 250 -8.92 -12.75 -10.05
N ILE A 251 -7.59 -12.94 -10.13
CA ILE A 251 -6.96 -14.20 -9.72
C ILE A 251 -7.21 -14.47 -8.23
N CYS A 252 -7.05 -13.45 -7.37
CA CYS A 252 -7.36 -13.55 -5.95
C CYS A 252 -8.85 -13.79 -5.70
N ARG A 253 -9.76 -13.15 -6.45
CA ARG A 253 -11.20 -13.41 -6.36
C ARG A 253 -11.53 -14.89 -6.57
N GLU A 254 -10.94 -15.50 -7.60
CA GLU A 254 -11.16 -16.92 -7.89
C GLU A 254 -10.44 -17.84 -6.89
N ALA A 255 -9.27 -17.43 -6.39
CA ALA A 255 -8.61 -18.11 -5.28
C ALA A 255 -9.49 -18.14 -4.03
N TYR A 256 -10.12 -17.02 -3.66
CA TYR A 256 -10.99 -16.91 -2.48
C TYR A 256 -12.24 -17.80 -2.57
N LYS A 257 -12.77 -18.03 -3.78
CA LYS A 257 -13.87 -18.97 -4.02
C LYS A 257 -13.43 -20.43 -4.07
N SER A 258 -12.13 -20.69 -4.21
CA SER A 258 -11.58 -22.03 -4.33
C SER A 258 -11.41 -22.69 -2.97
N SER A 259 -11.49 -24.03 -2.95
CA SER A 259 -11.15 -24.84 -1.76
C SER A 259 -9.75 -24.51 -1.26
N SER A 260 -9.57 -24.37 0.05
CA SER A 260 -8.26 -24.19 0.67
C SER A 260 -7.31 -25.38 0.48
N SER A 261 -7.86 -26.53 0.07
CA SER A 261 -7.07 -27.70 -0.33
C SER A 261 -6.61 -27.69 -1.79
N ASN A 262 -7.03 -26.71 -2.62
CA ASN A 262 -6.66 -26.61 -4.04
C ASN A 262 -5.23 -26.05 -4.22
N ASN A 263 -4.24 -26.77 -3.69
CA ASN A 263 -2.84 -26.37 -3.73
C ASN A 263 -2.20 -26.48 -5.13
N THR A 264 -2.86 -27.12 -6.09
CA THR A 264 -2.38 -27.17 -7.48
C THR A 264 -2.62 -25.85 -8.20
N ASN A 265 -3.86 -25.33 -8.16
CA ASN A 265 -4.20 -24.10 -8.88
C ASN A 265 -3.90 -22.85 -8.04
N TYR A 266 -4.15 -22.93 -6.74
CA TYR A 266 -4.00 -21.83 -5.79
C TYR A 266 -3.20 -22.31 -4.57
N PRO A 267 -1.88 -22.53 -4.71
CA PRO A 267 -1.01 -22.82 -3.57
C PRO A 267 -1.18 -21.76 -2.48
N SER A 268 -1.27 -22.18 -1.22
CA SER A 268 -1.46 -21.26 -0.09
C SER A 268 -0.39 -20.16 -0.05
N ASP A 269 0.86 -20.49 -0.37
CA ASP A 269 1.97 -19.53 -0.41
C ASP A 269 1.78 -18.46 -1.49
N ASP A 270 1.27 -18.83 -2.67
CA ASP A 270 0.97 -17.86 -3.74
C ASP A 270 -0.22 -16.97 -3.33
N VAL A 271 -1.29 -17.54 -2.75
CA VAL A 271 -2.44 -16.76 -2.29
C VAL A 271 -2.02 -15.78 -1.18
N ASN A 272 -1.24 -16.23 -0.20
CA ASN A 272 -0.70 -15.36 0.85
C ASN A 272 0.21 -14.29 0.26
N LYS A 273 1.07 -14.64 -0.70
CA LYS A 273 2.00 -13.70 -1.32
C LYS A 273 1.26 -12.60 -2.10
N PHE A 274 0.31 -12.95 -2.96
CA PHE A 274 -0.27 -11.98 -3.89
C PHE A 274 -1.54 -11.30 -3.36
N CYS A 275 -2.26 -11.94 -2.45
CA CYS A 275 -3.60 -11.52 -2.01
C CYS A 275 -3.66 -10.91 -0.60
N THR A 276 -2.50 -10.69 0.04
CA THR A 276 -2.35 -9.87 1.27
C THR A 276 -1.54 -8.61 0.97
N LEU A 277 -1.44 -7.71 1.96
CA LEU A 277 -0.36 -6.72 2.02
C LEU A 277 0.99 -7.43 1.82
#